data_AF-X1HBS1-F1
#
_entry.id   AF-X1HBS1-F1
#
_cell.length_a   1.000
_cell.length_b   1.000
_cell.length_c   1.000
_cell.angle_alpha   90.00
_cell.angle_beta   90.00
_cell.angle_gamma   90.00
#
_symmetry.space_group_name_H-M   'P 1'
#
loop_
_entity.id
_entity.type
_entity.pdbx_description
1 polymer ?
#
loop_
_entity_poly.entity_id
_entity_poly.type
_entity_poly.pdbx_seq_one_letter_code
_entity_poly.pdbx_strand_id
1 'polypeptide(L)'
;MFPSIIGRKIGMTQISLDNGEIAAVTVIQAGPCFVTQLKNQSRDGYTAIQLGYGETKRLNAPQKGHLKGIANVKHLHEFRAEDTSTVKHGDKI
;
A
#
# COMPACT_ATOMS: atom_id res chain seq x y z
N MET A 1 -12.21 -4.48 -8.84
CA MET A 1 -11.39 -5.15 -7.80
C MET A 1 -10.09 -4.39 -7.69
N PHE A 2 -9.63 -4.00 -6.50
CA PHE A 2 -8.38 -3.25 -6.34
C PHE A 2 -7.35 -4.12 -5.60
N PRO A 3 -6.49 -4.88 -6.31
CA PRO A 3 -5.54 -5.80 -5.70
C PRO A 3 -4.12 -5.22 -5.64
N SER A 4 -3.97 -3.96 -5.21
CA SER A 4 -2.65 -3.33 -5.07
C SER A 4 -2.26 -3.22 -3.61
N ILE A 5 -1.04 -3.66 -3.29
CA ILE A 5 -0.44 -3.56 -1.96
C ILE A 5 0.98 -3.01 -2.08
N ILE A 6 1.47 -2.39 -1.01
CA ILE A 6 2.86 -1.97 -0.89
C ILE A 6 3.59 -3.00 -0.04
N GLY A 7 4.79 -3.40 -0.48
CA GLY A 7 5.63 -4.33 0.26
C GLY A 7 7.09 -3.94 0.19
N ARG A 8 7.87 -4.48 1.13
CA ARG A 8 9.32 -4.33 1.17
C ARG A 8 9.99 -5.59 0.62
N LYS A 9 10.93 -5.42 -0.31
CA LYS A 9 11.82 -6.52 -0.74
C LYS A 9 12.70 -6.94 0.45
N ILE A 10 12.61 -8.20 0.85
CA ILE A 10 13.42 -8.78 1.93
C ILE A 10 14.68 -9.42 1.39
N GLY A 11 14.55 -10.15 0.28
CA GLY A 11 15.67 -10.87 -0.32
C GLY A 11 15.22 -11.83 -1.40
N MET A 12 16.14 -12.68 -1.83
CA MET A 12 15.88 -13.73 -2.80
C MET A 12 16.21 -15.08 -2.16
N THR A 13 15.46 -16.10 -2.53
CA THR A 13 15.66 -17.49 -2.11
C THR A 13 15.26 -18.42 -3.26
N GLN A 14 15.35 -19.72 -3.04
CA GLN A 14 14.91 -20.74 -3.98
C GLN A 14 13.84 -21.63 -3.34
N ILE A 15 12.90 -22.13 -4.14
CA ILE A 15 11.92 -23.14 -3.74
C ILE A 15 12.01 -24.33 -4.69
N SER A 16 11.86 -25.55 -4.15
CA SER A 16 11.65 -26.74 -4.98
C SER A 16 10.19 -26.83 -5.35
N LEU A 17 9.93 -27.01 -6.64
CA LEU A 17 8.61 -27.26 -7.20
C LEU A 17 8.32 -28.77 -7.22
N ASP A 18 7.04 -29.14 -7.31
CA ASP A 18 6.59 -30.54 -7.27
C ASP A 18 7.11 -31.38 -8.44
N ASN A 19 7.50 -30.74 -9.54
CA ASN A 19 8.13 -31.37 -10.71
C ASN A 19 9.65 -31.61 -10.56
N GLY A 20 10.23 -31.28 -9.40
CA GLY A 20 11.66 -31.43 -9.10
C GLY A 20 12.54 -30.26 -9.53
N GLU A 21 11.98 -29.21 -10.15
CA GLU A 21 12.72 -28.01 -10.54
C GLU A 21 12.97 -27.08 -9.35
N ILE A 22 14.05 -26.28 -9.43
CA ILE A 22 14.38 -25.25 -8.46
C ILE A 22 14.06 -23.88 -9.06
N ALA A 23 13.09 -23.17 -8.48
CA ALA A 23 12.71 -21.83 -8.91
C ALA A 23 13.31 -20.76 -7.99
N ALA A 24 13.96 -19.77 -8.57
CA ALA A 24 14.42 -18.58 -7.86
C ALA A 24 13.26 -17.62 -7.61
N VAL A 25 13.06 -17.20 -6.35
CA VAL A 25 11.94 -16.37 -5.93
C VAL A 25 12.41 -15.17 -5.11
N THR A 26 11.61 -14.09 -5.12
CA THR A 26 11.85 -12.91 -4.28
C THR A 26 10.87 -12.89 -3.12
N VAL A 27 11.39 -12.74 -1.91
CA VAL A 27 10.57 -12.58 -0.71
C VAL A 27 10.18 -11.12 -0.56
N ILE A 28 8.87 -10.85 -0.58
CA ILE A 28 8.29 -9.52 -0.35
C ILE A 28 7.50 -9.58 0.96
N GLN A 29 7.86 -8.72 1.91
CA GLN A 29 7.06 -8.48 3.11
C GLN A 29 5.98 -7.46 2.78
N ALA A 30 4.75 -7.95 2.57
CA ALA A 30 3.59 -7.09 2.42
C ALA A 30 3.00 -6.68 3.78
N GLY A 31 2.47 -5.46 3.83
CA GLY A 31 1.57 -5.03 4.89
C GLY A 31 2.21 -4.68 6.26
N PRO A 32 1.45 -4.01 7.13
CA PRO A 32 0.09 -3.50 6.88
C PRO A 32 0.07 -2.29 5.94
N CYS A 33 -0.89 -2.23 5.00
CA CYS A 33 -1.14 -1.08 4.15
C CYS A 33 -2.40 -0.35 4.61
N PHE A 34 -2.35 0.98 4.74
CA PHE A 34 -3.49 1.78 5.20
C PHE A 34 -4.01 2.68 4.08
N VAL A 35 -5.33 2.77 3.88
CA VAL A 35 -5.92 3.71 2.94
C VAL A 35 -5.87 5.12 3.53
N THR A 36 -5.00 5.98 3.02
CA THR A 36 -4.78 7.33 3.55
C THR A 36 -5.59 8.41 2.85
N GLN A 37 -5.97 8.20 1.58
CA GLN A 37 -6.79 9.14 0.82
C GLN A 37 -7.50 8.43 -0.34
N LEU A 38 -8.74 8.84 -0.60
CA LEU A 38 -9.48 8.47 -1.81
C LEU A 38 -9.61 9.70 -2.70
N LYS A 39 -9.16 9.58 -3.94
CA LYS A 39 -9.25 10.62 -4.96
C LYS A 39 -10.39 10.33 -5.92
N ASN A 40 -11.09 11.38 -6.32
CA ASN A 40 -12.22 11.27 -7.23
C ASN A 40 -12.10 12.26 -8.39
N GLN A 41 -12.80 11.95 -9.48
CA GLN A 41 -12.70 12.74 -10.71
C GLN A 41 -13.23 14.18 -10.57
N SER A 42 -14.21 14.42 -9.71
CA SER A 42 -14.80 15.75 -9.53
C SER A 42 -13.86 16.73 -8.80
N ARG A 43 -13.05 16.25 -7.85
CA ARG A 43 -12.18 17.09 -7.02
C ARG A 43 -10.72 17.05 -7.49
N ASP A 44 -10.24 15.88 -7.90
CA ASP A 44 -8.83 15.63 -8.18
C ASP A 44 -8.55 15.46 -9.69
N GLY A 45 -9.59 15.38 -10.53
CA GLY A 45 -9.46 15.18 -11.98
C GLY A 45 -9.20 13.73 -12.41
N TYR A 46 -9.04 12.81 -11.46
CA TYR A 46 -8.88 11.38 -11.69
C TYR A 46 -9.29 10.55 -10.46
N THR A 47 -9.49 9.25 -10.67
CA THR A 47 -9.83 8.30 -9.62
C THR A 47 -8.60 7.51 -9.19
N ALA A 48 -8.28 7.55 -7.89
CA ALA A 48 -7.13 6.84 -7.34
C ALA A 48 -7.29 6.57 -5.84
N ILE A 49 -6.56 5.57 -5.36
CA ILE A 49 -6.46 5.21 -3.94
C ILE A 49 -5.03 5.44 -3.50
N GLN A 50 -4.84 6.22 -2.43
CA GLN A 50 -3.55 6.40 -1.78
C GLN A 50 -3.40 5.39 -0.64
N LEU A 51 -2.33 4.61 -0.70
CA LEU A 51 -1.94 3.66 0.33
C LEU A 51 -0.70 4.12 1.08
N GLY A 52 -0.73 3.86 2.38
CA GLY A 52 0.32 4.12 3.34
C GLY A 52 1.01 2.85 3.81
N TYR A 53 2.35 2.83 3.85
CA TYR A 53 3.13 1.68 4.32
C TYR A 53 4.35 2.09 5.16
N GLY A 54 4.73 1.18 6.08
CA GLY A 54 5.93 1.30 6.91
C GLY A 54 5.74 2.27 8.06
N GLU A 55 5.29 1.75 9.21
CA GLU A 55 5.03 2.57 10.40
C GLU A 55 6.28 3.35 10.85
N THR A 56 6.07 4.61 11.24
CA THR A 56 7.14 5.51 11.69
C THR A 56 6.67 6.40 12.83
N LYS A 57 7.57 6.71 13.76
CA LYS A 57 7.33 7.71 14.82
C LYS A 57 7.72 9.12 14.37
N ARG A 58 8.48 9.25 13.28
CA ARG A 58 9.06 10.51 12.81
C ARG A 58 8.27 11.02 11.61
N LEU A 59 7.48 12.08 11.82
CA LEU A 59 6.73 12.81 10.80
C LEU A 59 6.83 14.30 11.08
N ASN A 60 6.81 15.12 10.02
CA ASN A 60 6.69 16.57 10.14
C ASN A 60 5.23 16.97 10.45
N ALA A 61 4.99 18.23 10.82
CA ALA A 61 3.67 18.74 11.17
C ALA A 61 2.59 18.51 10.07
N PRO A 62 2.83 18.81 8.78
CA PRO A 62 1.80 18.60 7.76
C PRO A 62 1.51 17.11 7.52
N GLN A 63 2.50 16.23 7.57
CA GLN A 63 2.28 14.78 7.45
C GLN A 63 1.44 14.23 8.61
N LYS A 64 1.65 14.72 9.83
CA LYS A 64 0.81 14.36 10.98
C LYS A 64 -0.63 14.84 10.80
N GLY A 65 -0.82 16.02 10.19
CA GLY A 65 -2.15 16.51 9.83
C GLY A 65 -2.83 15.63 8.80
N HIS A 66 -2.10 15.26 7.73
CA HIS A 66 -2.60 14.39 6.66
C HIS A 66 -2.99 12.99 7.17
N LEU A 67 -2.18 12.40 8.05
CA LEU A 67 -2.38 11.05 8.59
C LEU A 67 -3.20 11.04 9.89
N LYS A 68 -3.86 12.14 10.25
CA LYS A 68 -4.59 12.24 11.51
C LYS A 68 -5.73 11.21 11.55
N GLY A 69 -5.72 10.35 12.58
CA GLY A 69 -6.70 9.27 12.73
C GLY A 69 -6.34 7.98 12.00
N ILE A 70 -5.19 7.94 11.32
CA ILE A 70 -4.60 6.74 10.71
C ILE A 70 -3.23 6.46 11.37
N ALA A 71 -2.72 5.25 11.21
CA ALA A 71 -1.34 4.93 11.58
C ALA A 71 -0.33 5.87 10.90
N ASN A 72 0.69 6.28 11.65
CA ASN A 72 1.78 7.08 11.11
C ASN A 72 2.64 6.22 10.20
N VAL A 73 2.58 6.46 8.89
CA VAL A 73 3.28 5.70 7.86
C VAL A 73 4.35 6.54 7.17
N LYS A 74 5.41 5.90 6.69
CA LYS A 74 6.56 6.55 6.05
C LYS A 74 6.38 6.71 4.54
N HIS A 75 5.78 5.72 3.89
CA HIS A 75 5.62 5.67 2.45
C HIS A 75 4.17 5.89 2.08
N LEU A 76 3.92 6.78 1.12
CA LEU A 76 2.61 7.05 0.56
C LEU A 76 2.70 6.86 -0.95
N HIS A 77 1.87 5.99 -1.52
CA HIS A 77 1.80 5.77 -2.96
C HIS A 77 0.36 5.75 -3.44
N GLU A 78 0.14 6.36 -4.60
CA GLU A 78 -1.14 6.37 -5.27
C GLU A 78 -1.19 5.29 -6.33
N PHE A 79 -2.35 4.65 -6.43
CA PHE A 79 -2.66 3.69 -7.47
C PHE A 79 -3.94 4.14 -8.14
N ARG A 80 -3.92 4.14 -9.48
CA ARG A 80 -5.12 4.42 -10.26
C ARG A 80 -6.15 3.31 -10.02
N ALA A 81 -7.39 3.71 -9.86
CA ALA A 81 -8.51 2.82 -9.67
C ALA A 81 -9.67 3.27 -10.57
N GLU A 82 -10.42 2.31 -11.09
CA GLU A 82 -11.64 2.61 -11.85
C GLU A 82 -12.78 3.05 -10.92
N ASP A 83 -12.82 2.46 -9.72
CA ASP A 83 -13.78 2.78 -8.67
C ASP A 83 -13.13 2.76 -7.29
N THR A 84 -13.62 3.63 -6.40
CA THR A 84 -13.18 3.76 -5.01
C THR A 84 -14.24 3.33 -4.00
N SER A 85 -15.44 2.95 -4.45
CA SER A 85 -16.57 2.61 -3.58
C SER A 85 -16.33 1.42 -2.65
N THR A 86 -15.39 0.54 -3.02
CA THR A 86 -15.11 -0.71 -2.30
C THR A 86 -14.22 -0.53 -1.07
N VAL A 87 -13.52 0.60 -0.95
CA VAL A 87 -12.57 0.87 0.13
C VAL A 87 -12.92 2.17 0.85
N LYS A 88 -12.67 2.23 2.15
CA LYS A 88 -12.90 3.42 2.97
C LYS A 88 -11.59 3.99 3.46
N HIS A 89 -11.61 5.29 3.73
CA HIS A 89 -10.50 5.96 4.37
C HIS A 89 -10.22 5.35 5.75
N GLY A 90 -8.98 4.95 6.01
CA GLY A 90 -8.56 4.28 7.24
C GLY A 90 -8.58 2.75 7.19
N ASP A 91 -9.09 2.15 6.11
CA ASP A 91 -9.09 0.69 5.98
C ASP A 91 -7.66 0.13 5.94
N LYS A 92 -7.52 -1.07 6.52
CA LYS A 92 -6.27 -1.83 6.54
C LYS A 92 -6.35 -2.95 5.50
N ILE A 93 -5.45 -2.91 4.51
CA ILE A 93 -5.27 -3.91 3.46
C ILE A 93 -4.04 -4.77 3.80
#